data_AF-A0AAW0A3L9-F1
#
_entry.id   AF-A0AAW0A3L9-F1
#
_cell.length_a   1.000
_cell.length_b   1.000
_cell.length_c   1.000
_cell.angle_alpha   90.00
_cell.angle_beta   90.00
_cell.angle_gamma   90.00
#
_symmetry.space_group_name_H-M   'P 1'
#
loop_
_entity.id
_entity.type
_entity.pdbx_description
1 polymer ?
#
loop_
_entity_poly.entity_id
_entity_poly.type
_entity_poly.pdbx_seq_one_letter_code
_entity_poly.pdbx_strand_id
1 'polypeptide(L)'
;MPETRESKASFLAAMKRLKELLEAGIKLQLLGIDIDATEAEETKFPKDHPASLGLPYQIDSTCTVKRGTNLSQGPVYPPMWHTTKAAGPADPDPLTTLELKDLSYTYRSLILDLGALHLSIQWLTHTSALFCSRSDYESTIKFVHKKGLALVFEDHVLVFLSSDLVFQPKWAKSRSDLPPPPPDFYSPKWSFLADLAKWIRKRVNCDRSGLACEVMRANNETFPGIGVYTVVELFFLAGLSMQLTEAEVFTNPSRTARIALAYLQFLHRSETGLEELLRPALHDGYLAPTKQQRLKYLDWLHVYAKDRTRLPERMAFLVDEYKAKIVELSAEDLWIRDENTTLYDVFEPSLVSVGLQLPHNLGHLVFGREAWIEMGGTLSDESDPLTVLYADEELLDSPTF
;
A
#
# COMPACT_ATOMS: atom_id res chain seq x y z
N MET A 1 -8.09 4.78 0.61
CA MET A 1 -7.51 3.59 1.26
C MET A 1 -6.04 3.82 1.41
N PRO A 2 -5.44 3.58 2.59
CA PRO A 2 -3.99 3.71 2.77
C PRO A 2 -3.25 2.86 1.74
N GLU A 3 -2.34 3.49 1.04
CA GLU A 3 -1.55 2.87 -0.02
C GLU A 3 -0.15 2.59 0.55
N THR A 4 0.79 2.26 -0.31
CA THR A 4 2.13 1.81 0.11
C THR A 4 2.80 2.76 1.11
N ARG A 5 2.76 4.08 0.85
CA ARG A 5 3.45 5.08 1.66
C ARG A 5 2.83 5.25 3.04
N GLU A 6 1.50 5.29 3.15
CA GLU A 6 0.82 5.44 4.44
C GLU A 6 0.98 4.20 5.32
N SER A 7 0.90 3.01 4.72
CA SER A 7 1.17 1.75 5.43
C SER A 7 2.57 1.73 6.01
N LYS A 8 3.57 2.11 5.19
CA LYS A 8 4.95 2.17 5.65
C LYS A 8 5.18 3.28 6.68
N ALA A 9 4.57 4.44 6.51
CA ALA A 9 4.68 5.54 7.47
C ALA A 9 4.14 5.15 8.86
N SER A 10 2.98 4.49 8.89
CA SER A 10 2.38 3.98 10.12
C SER A 10 3.26 2.91 10.77
N PHE A 11 3.85 2.02 9.96
CA PHE A 11 4.82 1.03 10.42
C PHE A 11 6.06 1.69 11.03
N LEU A 12 6.70 2.63 10.34
CA LEU A 12 7.92 3.29 10.82
C LEU A 12 7.68 4.04 12.14
N ALA A 13 6.55 4.74 12.25
CA ALA A 13 6.18 5.46 13.49
C ALA A 13 6.00 4.48 14.67
N ALA A 14 5.22 3.41 14.48
CA ALA A 14 4.99 2.42 15.53
C ALA A 14 6.26 1.62 15.88
N MET A 15 7.04 1.23 14.87
CA MET A 15 8.29 0.48 15.02
C MET A 15 9.35 1.28 15.78
N LYS A 16 9.48 2.57 15.51
CA LYS A 16 10.42 3.42 16.25
C LYS A 16 10.11 3.38 17.75
N ARG A 17 8.84 3.56 18.12
CA ARG A 17 8.44 3.53 19.52
C ARG A 17 8.62 2.15 20.15
N LEU A 18 8.26 1.09 19.43
CA LEU A 18 8.46 -0.28 19.91
C LEU A 18 9.94 -0.55 20.22
N LYS A 19 10.86 -0.20 19.32
CA LYS A 19 12.30 -0.38 19.53
C LYS A 19 12.81 0.32 20.78
N GLU A 20 12.43 1.58 20.98
CA GLU A 20 12.79 2.34 22.19
C GLU A 20 12.36 1.61 23.48
N LEU A 21 11.15 1.05 23.50
CA LEU A 21 10.60 0.33 24.66
C LEU A 21 11.32 -1.01 24.90
N LEU A 22 11.59 -1.77 23.84
CA LEU A 22 12.30 -3.04 23.93
C LEU A 22 13.76 -2.84 24.36
N GLU A 23 14.44 -1.81 23.85
CA GLU A 23 15.79 -1.43 24.26
C GLU A 23 15.84 -0.99 25.74
N ALA A 24 14.77 -0.38 26.24
CA ALA A 24 14.60 -0.06 27.65
C ALA A 24 14.23 -1.28 28.54
N GLY A 25 14.09 -2.47 27.96
CA GLY A 25 13.72 -3.69 28.68
C GLY A 25 12.26 -3.74 29.14
N ILE A 26 11.40 -2.91 28.57
CA ILE A 26 9.97 -2.85 28.90
C ILE A 26 9.27 -4.04 28.22
N LYS A 27 8.59 -4.86 29.03
CA LYS A 27 7.76 -5.96 28.52
C LYS A 27 6.39 -5.46 28.14
N LEU A 28 5.95 -5.79 26.93
CA LEU A 28 4.66 -5.36 26.38
C LEU A 28 3.66 -6.51 26.43
N GLN A 29 3.38 -6.98 27.66
CA GLN A 29 2.36 -7.99 27.92
C GLN A 29 0.97 -7.40 27.72
N LEU A 30 0.15 -8.04 26.89
CA LEU A 30 -1.18 -7.56 26.58
C LEU A 30 -2.11 -7.77 27.78
N LEU A 31 -2.69 -6.68 28.28
CA LEU A 31 -3.61 -6.70 29.43
C LEU A 31 -5.07 -6.61 29.01
N GLY A 32 -5.34 -6.04 27.85
CA GLY A 32 -6.71 -5.85 27.37
C GLY A 32 -6.77 -5.35 25.93
N ILE A 33 -7.97 -5.45 25.37
CA ILE A 33 -8.30 -4.88 24.06
C ILE A 33 -9.49 -3.94 24.28
N ASP A 34 -9.34 -2.67 23.92
CA ASP A 34 -10.44 -1.70 23.95
C ASP A 34 -10.92 -1.42 22.53
N ILE A 35 -12.23 -1.22 22.37
CA ILE A 35 -12.84 -0.80 21.10
C ILE A 35 -13.89 0.28 21.33
N ASP A 36 -14.11 1.15 20.34
CA ASP A 36 -15.33 1.96 20.31
C ASP A 36 -16.49 1.17 19.68
N ALA A 37 -17.70 1.41 20.17
CA ALA A 37 -18.93 0.97 19.53
C ALA A 37 -19.25 1.85 18.31
N THR A 38 -19.87 1.27 17.30
CA THR A 38 -20.57 2.05 16.26
C THR A 38 -21.84 2.64 16.84
N GLU A 39 -22.37 3.72 16.25
CA GLU A 39 -23.64 4.35 16.69
C GLU A 39 -24.79 3.32 16.83
N ALA A 40 -24.85 2.33 15.95
CA ALA A 40 -25.83 1.24 16.04
C ALA A 40 -25.57 0.25 17.19
N GLU A 41 -24.31 0.03 17.55
CA GLU A 41 -23.93 -0.82 18.68
C GLU A 41 -24.16 -0.12 20.02
N GLU A 42 -23.92 1.19 20.13
CA GLU A 42 -24.10 1.98 21.37
C GLU A 42 -25.50 1.79 21.97
N THR A 43 -26.52 1.74 21.11
CA THR A 43 -27.93 1.55 21.52
C THR A 43 -28.23 0.20 22.18
N LYS A 44 -27.33 -0.78 22.05
CA LYS A 44 -27.51 -2.14 22.57
C LYS A 44 -26.94 -2.32 23.98
N PHE A 45 -26.19 -1.34 24.48
CA PHE A 45 -25.59 -1.38 25.80
C PHE A 45 -26.47 -0.68 26.85
N PRO A 46 -26.37 -1.08 28.14
CA PRO A 46 -26.97 -0.33 29.25
C PRO A 46 -26.54 1.13 29.24
N LYS A 47 -27.40 2.06 29.67
CA LYS A 47 -27.17 3.52 29.58
C LYS A 47 -25.93 4.04 30.34
N ASP A 48 -25.49 3.28 31.33
CA ASP A 48 -24.32 3.55 32.18
C ASP A 48 -23.04 2.85 31.68
N HIS A 49 -23.15 2.05 30.61
CA HIS A 49 -22.01 1.37 30.02
C HIS A 49 -21.12 2.36 29.24
N PRO A 50 -19.78 2.23 29.25
CA PRO A 50 -18.90 3.15 28.52
C PRO A 50 -19.28 3.31 27.04
N ALA A 51 -19.62 2.20 26.37
CA ALA A 51 -20.08 2.20 24.98
C ALA A 51 -21.29 3.12 24.74
N SER A 52 -22.32 3.11 25.59
CA SER A 52 -23.50 3.98 25.40
C SER A 52 -23.21 5.46 25.66
N LEU A 53 -22.05 5.76 26.25
CA LEU A 53 -21.54 7.12 26.48
C LEU A 53 -20.56 7.56 25.37
N GLY A 54 -20.39 6.76 24.30
CA GLY A 54 -19.43 7.02 23.24
C GLY A 54 -17.96 6.84 23.68
N LEU A 55 -17.71 6.08 24.75
CA LEU A 55 -16.37 5.79 25.26
C LEU A 55 -15.93 4.37 24.85
N PRO A 56 -14.61 4.13 24.71
CA PRO A 56 -14.11 2.78 24.52
C PRO A 56 -14.48 1.90 25.70
N TYR A 57 -14.68 0.62 25.40
CA TYR A 57 -14.88 -0.41 26.40
C TYR A 57 -13.95 -1.59 26.13
N GLN A 58 -13.49 -2.21 27.20
CA GLN A 58 -12.65 -3.40 27.13
C GLN A 58 -13.51 -4.60 26.73
N ILE A 59 -13.00 -5.42 25.81
CA ILE A 59 -13.64 -6.65 25.35
C ILE A 59 -12.99 -7.89 25.94
N ASP A 60 -13.76 -8.97 26.04
CA ASP A 60 -13.32 -10.27 26.54
C ASP A 60 -13.58 -11.40 25.53
N SER A 61 -13.34 -12.65 25.95
CA SER A 61 -13.52 -13.86 25.14
C SER A 61 -14.96 -14.11 24.65
N THR A 62 -15.96 -13.43 25.22
CA THR A 62 -17.35 -13.52 24.80
C THR A 62 -17.73 -12.50 23.72
N CYS A 63 -16.82 -11.57 23.38
CA CYS A 63 -17.05 -10.52 22.40
C CYS A 63 -17.28 -11.07 21.00
N THR A 64 -18.44 -10.79 20.39
CA THR A 64 -18.75 -11.22 19.02
C THR A 64 -18.59 -10.12 17.97
N VAL A 65 -18.01 -8.98 18.36
CA VAL A 65 -17.89 -7.81 17.48
C VAL A 65 -16.96 -8.14 16.31
N LYS A 66 -17.34 -7.66 15.12
CA LYS A 66 -16.54 -7.77 13.90
C LYS A 66 -16.37 -6.39 13.26
N ARG A 67 -15.26 -6.21 12.56
CA ARG A 67 -14.91 -4.97 11.83
C ARG A 67 -14.39 -5.32 10.45
N GLY A 68 -14.65 -4.46 9.47
CA GLY A 68 -14.24 -4.64 8.08
C GLY A 68 -15.32 -4.18 7.11
N THR A 69 -15.14 -4.48 5.82
CA THR A 69 -16.17 -4.23 4.81
C THR A 69 -17.27 -5.28 4.86
N ASN A 70 -18.45 -4.99 4.30
CA ASN A 70 -19.64 -5.86 4.37
C ASN A 70 -19.39 -7.34 4.04
N LEU A 71 -18.44 -7.64 3.15
CA LEU A 71 -18.13 -9.01 2.69
C LEU A 71 -16.84 -9.57 3.31
N SER A 72 -16.14 -8.81 4.16
CA SER A 72 -14.84 -9.18 4.69
C SER A 72 -14.65 -8.65 6.11
N GLN A 73 -15.61 -8.93 6.99
CA GLN A 73 -15.49 -8.59 8.40
C GLN A 73 -14.67 -9.66 9.16
N GLY A 74 -13.73 -9.21 9.99
CA GLY A 74 -12.94 -10.05 10.89
C GLY A 74 -13.30 -9.79 12.37
N PRO A 75 -13.15 -10.79 13.24
CA PRO A 75 -13.38 -10.62 14.68
C PRO A 75 -12.30 -9.72 15.30
N VAL A 76 -12.70 -8.81 16.18
CA VAL A 76 -11.75 -7.94 16.91
C VAL A 76 -11.01 -8.69 18.02
N TYR A 77 -11.62 -9.73 18.59
CA TYR A 77 -11.01 -10.63 19.57
C TYR A 77 -10.48 -11.92 18.89
N PRO A 78 -9.42 -12.57 19.42
CA PRO A 78 -8.91 -13.83 18.89
C PRO A 78 -9.98 -14.93 18.77
N PRO A 79 -10.35 -15.39 17.56
CA PRO A 79 -11.47 -16.30 17.39
C PRO A 79 -11.22 -17.71 17.94
N MET A 80 -9.96 -18.11 18.02
CA MET A 80 -9.53 -19.38 18.60
C MET A 80 -9.75 -19.46 20.13
N TRP A 81 -10.03 -18.33 20.77
CA TRP A 81 -10.22 -18.22 22.22
C TRP A 81 -11.63 -17.77 22.59
N HIS A 82 -12.57 -17.77 21.63
CA HIS A 82 -13.95 -17.44 21.94
C HIS A 82 -14.57 -18.46 22.90
N THR A 83 -15.19 -17.94 23.95
CA THR A 83 -16.04 -18.71 24.86
C THR A 83 -17.50 -18.34 24.65
N THR A 84 -18.41 -19.22 25.04
CA THR A 84 -19.84 -18.88 25.04
C THR A 84 -20.17 -18.02 26.25
N LYS A 85 -21.18 -17.15 26.14
CA LYS A 85 -21.66 -16.37 27.29
C LYS A 85 -22.03 -17.23 28.50
N ALA A 86 -22.46 -18.48 28.27
CA ALA A 86 -22.79 -19.42 29.33
C ALA A 86 -21.55 -19.97 30.07
N ALA A 87 -20.42 -20.10 29.37
CA ALA A 87 -19.15 -20.50 29.98
C ALA A 87 -18.49 -19.35 30.75
N GLY A 88 -18.87 -18.10 30.46
CA GLY A 88 -18.23 -16.92 31.02
C GLY A 88 -16.86 -16.63 30.38
N PRO A 89 -16.19 -15.54 30.82
CA PRO A 89 -14.82 -15.25 30.41
C PRO A 89 -13.86 -16.31 30.97
N ALA A 90 -12.84 -16.66 30.19
CA ALA A 90 -11.78 -17.54 30.65
C ALA A 90 -10.98 -16.91 31.81
N ASP A 91 -10.60 -17.74 32.80
CA ASP A 91 -9.77 -17.34 33.94
C ASP A 91 -8.60 -18.35 34.10
N PRO A 92 -7.33 -17.92 33.90
CA PRO A 92 -6.90 -16.56 33.56
C PRO A 92 -7.27 -16.17 32.11
N ASP A 93 -7.38 -14.85 31.85
CA ASP A 93 -7.62 -14.35 30.50
C ASP A 93 -6.45 -14.73 29.58
N PRO A 94 -6.68 -15.49 28.50
CA PRO A 94 -5.63 -15.92 27.60
C PRO A 94 -4.90 -14.75 26.92
N LEU A 95 -5.48 -13.54 26.87
CA LEU A 95 -4.79 -12.34 26.40
C LEU A 95 -3.49 -12.07 27.17
N THR A 96 -3.45 -12.37 28.47
CA THR A 96 -2.25 -12.16 29.31
C THR A 96 -1.07 -13.05 28.89
N THR A 97 -1.30 -14.07 28.06
CA THR A 97 -0.22 -14.90 27.49
C THR A 97 0.45 -14.27 26.28
N LEU A 98 -0.12 -13.18 25.75
CA LEU A 98 0.40 -12.47 24.58
C LEU A 98 1.36 -11.36 24.99
N GLU A 99 2.43 -11.22 24.21
CA GLU A 99 3.45 -10.19 24.39
C GLU A 99 3.83 -9.62 23.03
N LEU A 100 3.76 -8.30 22.86
CA LEU A 100 4.19 -7.65 21.62
C LEU A 100 5.71 -7.68 21.50
N LYS A 101 6.22 -8.47 20.55
CA LYS A 101 7.65 -8.71 20.35
C LYS A 101 8.22 -7.98 19.15
N ASP A 102 7.43 -7.87 18.08
CA ASP A 102 7.88 -7.25 16.83
C ASP A 102 6.70 -6.69 16.02
N LEU A 103 7.02 -5.83 15.07
CA LEU A 103 6.11 -5.37 14.03
C LEU A 103 6.67 -5.73 12.66
N SER A 104 5.79 -6.14 11.76
CA SER A 104 6.05 -6.14 10.33
C SER A 104 4.90 -5.44 9.63
N TYR A 105 5.02 -5.22 8.32
CA TYR A 105 3.93 -4.63 7.56
C TYR A 105 3.78 -5.33 6.22
N THR A 106 2.65 -5.08 5.61
CA THR A 106 2.37 -5.33 4.19
C THR A 106 1.93 -4.01 3.59
N TYR A 107 1.76 -3.97 2.28
CA TYR A 107 1.29 -2.75 1.61
C TYR A 107 -0.04 -2.20 2.10
N ARG A 108 -0.83 -3.00 2.83
CA ARG A 108 -2.15 -2.60 3.31
C ARG A 108 -2.39 -2.88 4.78
N SER A 109 -1.40 -3.41 5.52
CA SER A 109 -1.62 -3.83 6.90
C SER A 109 -0.39 -3.66 7.77
N LEU A 110 -0.62 -3.41 9.05
CA LEU A 110 0.38 -3.63 10.10
C LEU A 110 0.18 -5.03 10.67
N ILE A 111 1.27 -5.77 10.85
CA ILE A 111 1.27 -7.10 11.46
C ILE A 111 2.04 -7.03 12.78
N LEU A 112 1.40 -7.49 13.84
CA LEU A 112 1.93 -7.52 15.18
C LEU A 112 2.28 -8.96 15.53
N ASP A 113 3.52 -9.19 15.93
CA ASP A 113 3.93 -10.46 16.54
C ASP A 113 3.65 -10.37 18.05
N LEU A 114 2.64 -11.12 18.49
CA LEU A 114 2.21 -11.19 19.89
C LEU A 114 2.72 -12.48 20.57
N GLY A 115 3.74 -13.12 20.01
CA GLY A 115 4.32 -14.38 20.47
C GLY A 115 3.47 -15.59 20.07
N ALA A 116 2.45 -15.91 20.87
CA ALA A 116 1.61 -17.09 20.61
C ALA A 116 0.61 -16.89 19.45
N LEU A 117 0.32 -15.64 19.11
CA LEU A 117 -0.56 -15.24 18.03
C LEU A 117 0.05 -14.09 17.24
N HIS A 118 -0.48 -13.88 16.03
CA HIS A 118 -0.21 -12.72 15.21
C HIS A 118 -1.52 -11.99 14.93
N LEU A 119 -1.46 -10.66 14.89
CA LEU A 119 -2.59 -9.80 14.54
C LEU A 119 -2.22 -8.95 13.32
N SER A 120 -2.98 -9.08 12.24
CA SER A 120 -2.90 -8.18 11.10
C SER A 120 -4.04 -7.17 11.17
N ILE A 121 -3.73 -5.87 11.14
CA ILE A 121 -4.71 -4.80 11.03
C ILE A 121 -4.60 -4.18 9.64
N GLN A 122 -5.61 -4.39 8.81
CA GLN A 122 -5.74 -3.72 7.52
C GLN A 122 -6.45 -2.38 7.68
N TRP A 123 -5.81 -1.31 7.19
CA TRP A 123 -6.21 0.07 7.47
C TRP A 123 -7.54 0.51 6.83
N LEU A 124 -7.89 -0.10 5.68
CA LEU A 124 -9.02 0.22 4.81
C LEU A 124 -9.15 1.69 4.41
N THR A 125 -9.73 2.60 5.19
CA THR A 125 -10.02 3.99 4.77
C THR A 125 -9.29 5.00 5.65
N HIS A 126 -9.76 5.16 6.89
CA HIS A 126 -9.40 6.27 7.77
C HIS A 126 -8.76 5.80 9.07
N THR A 127 -7.91 4.76 8.98
CA THR A 127 -7.26 4.15 10.14
C THR A 127 -5.76 4.40 10.17
N SER A 128 -5.22 4.80 11.32
CA SER A 128 -3.78 4.96 11.56
C SER A 128 -3.36 4.37 12.91
N ALA A 129 -2.15 3.84 12.98
CA ALA A 129 -1.57 3.36 14.24
C ALA A 129 -0.92 4.52 15.02
N LEU A 130 -1.12 4.51 16.33
CA LEU A 130 -0.46 5.40 17.27
C LEU A 130 -0.01 4.61 18.50
N PHE A 131 1.25 4.76 18.89
CA PHE A 131 1.81 4.12 20.07
C PHE A 131 2.05 5.21 21.12
N CYS A 132 1.33 5.15 22.25
CA CYS A 132 1.26 6.22 23.24
C CYS A 132 1.42 5.69 24.67
N SER A 133 1.61 6.60 25.63
CA SER A 133 1.57 6.23 27.05
C SER A 133 0.13 5.93 27.47
N ARG A 134 -0.05 5.06 28.48
CA ARG A 134 -1.38 4.77 29.02
C ARG A 134 -2.02 5.99 29.66
N SER A 135 -1.21 6.87 30.27
CA SER A 135 -1.69 8.14 30.81
C SER A 135 -2.26 9.06 29.72
N ASP A 136 -1.59 9.18 28.57
CA ASP A 136 -2.09 9.99 27.45
C ASP A 136 -3.34 9.37 26.82
N TYR A 137 -3.38 8.04 26.77
CA TYR A 137 -4.56 7.31 26.33
C TYR A 137 -5.77 7.64 27.21
N GLU A 138 -5.67 7.41 28.51
CA GLU A 138 -6.78 7.57 29.46
C GLU A 138 -7.22 9.02 29.66
N SER A 139 -6.31 9.99 29.51
CA SER A 139 -6.61 11.41 29.77
C SER A 139 -7.09 12.17 28.52
N THR A 140 -6.59 11.82 27.33
CA THR A 140 -6.76 12.64 26.13
C THR A 140 -7.29 11.82 24.96
N ILE A 141 -6.54 10.80 24.51
CA ILE A 141 -6.84 10.09 23.26
C ILE A 141 -8.20 9.37 23.35
N LYS A 142 -8.52 8.84 24.52
CA LYS A 142 -9.78 8.16 24.84
C LYS A 142 -11.03 9.03 24.59
N PHE A 143 -10.92 10.35 24.66
CA PHE A 143 -12.06 11.27 24.55
C PHE A 143 -12.12 12.05 23.23
N VAL A 144 -10.97 12.22 22.56
CA VAL A 144 -10.88 13.11 21.38
C VAL A 144 -11.08 12.37 20.06
N HIS A 145 -10.69 11.09 20.00
CA HIS A 145 -10.67 10.33 18.76
C HIS A 145 -11.58 9.10 18.82
N LYS A 146 -12.01 8.62 17.66
CA LYS A 146 -12.64 7.31 17.52
C LYS A 146 -11.55 6.22 17.39
N LYS A 147 -11.78 5.08 18.04
CA LYS A 147 -10.80 4.01 18.29
C LYS A 147 -11.35 2.77 17.62
N GLY A 148 -10.71 2.38 16.53
CA GLY A 148 -11.01 1.09 15.92
C GLY A 148 -10.73 -0.03 16.91
N LEU A 149 -9.49 -0.06 17.40
CA LEU A 149 -8.97 -1.06 18.32
C LEU A 149 -7.80 -0.46 19.12
N ALA A 150 -7.69 -0.74 20.40
CA ALA A 150 -6.53 -0.40 21.22
C ALA A 150 -6.02 -1.64 21.95
N LEU A 151 -4.72 -1.89 21.86
CA LEU A 151 -4.02 -2.92 22.62
C LEU A 151 -3.43 -2.28 23.86
N VAL A 152 -3.93 -2.66 25.02
CA VAL A 152 -3.58 -2.06 26.32
C VAL A 152 -2.48 -2.89 26.98
N PHE A 153 -1.35 -2.25 27.26
CA PHE A 153 -0.24 -2.80 28.05
C PHE A 153 -0.20 -2.10 29.43
N GLU A 154 0.81 -2.41 30.26
CA GLU A 154 0.93 -1.83 31.60
C GLU A 154 0.98 -0.30 31.58
N ASP A 155 2.02 0.27 30.95
CA ASP A 155 2.24 1.72 30.88
C ASP A 155 2.00 2.32 29.49
N HIS A 156 1.59 1.50 28.53
CA HIS A 156 1.54 1.88 27.12
C HIS A 156 0.29 1.37 26.42
N VAL A 157 -0.09 2.02 25.32
CA VAL A 157 -1.20 1.60 24.46
C VAL A 157 -0.81 1.75 23.00
N LEU A 158 -1.00 0.68 22.22
CA LEU A 158 -0.98 0.75 20.76
C LEU A 158 -2.41 0.84 20.25
N VAL A 159 -2.80 2.04 19.80
CA VAL A 159 -4.15 2.35 19.35
C VAL A 159 -4.23 2.53 17.83
N PHE A 160 -5.23 1.92 17.23
CA PHE A 160 -5.64 2.10 15.85
C PHE A 160 -6.79 3.11 15.81
N LEU A 161 -6.43 4.37 15.65
CA LEU A 161 -7.39 5.47 15.53
C LEU A 161 -8.11 5.34 14.20
N SER A 162 -9.44 5.45 14.20
CA SER A 162 -10.25 5.31 12.99
C SER A 162 -11.40 6.31 12.98
N SER A 163 -11.56 7.09 11.91
CA SER A 163 -12.67 8.06 11.83
C SER A 163 -14.04 7.41 11.63
N ASP A 164 -14.08 6.22 11.01
CA ASP A 164 -15.30 5.53 10.58
C ASP A 164 -15.43 4.10 11.15
N LEU A 165 -14.46 3.65 11.95
CA LEU A 165 -14.35 2.27 12.46
C LEU A 165 -14.27 1.22 11.35
N VAL A 166 -13.89 1.61 10.13
CA VAL A 166 -13.68 0.72 9.00
C VAL A 166 -12.22 0.31 8.95
N PHE A 167 -11.92 -0.83 9.58
CA PHE A 167 -10.64 -1.52 9.55
C PHE A 167 -10.90 -3.04 9.62
N GLN A 168 -9.96 -3.87 9.19
CA GLN A 168 -10.15 -5.31 9.17
C GLN A 168 -9.06 -6.02 9.99
N PRO A 169 -9.40 -6.55 11.18
CA PRO A 169 -8.49 -7.37 11.97
C PRO A 169 -8.47 -8.82 11.45
N LYS A 170 -7.30 -9.44 11.45
CA LYS A 170 -7.12 -10.88 11.19
C LYS A 170 -6.14 -11.46 12.20
N TRP A 171 -6.64 -12.40 13.00
CA TRP A 171 -5.86 -13.18 13.95
C TRP A 171 -5.33 -14.47 13.31
N ALA A 172 -4.10 -14.84 13.62
CA ALA A 172 -3.45 -16.04 13.11
C ALA A 172 -2.55 -16.70 14.17
N LYS A 173 -2.36 -18.02 14.06
CA LYS A 173 -1.40 -18.76 14.91
C LYS A 173 0.03 -18.67 14.36
N SER A 174 0.17 -18.54 13.03
CA SER A 174 1.46 -18.42 12.36
C SER A 174 1.52 -17.17 11.50
N ARG A 175 2.72 -16.59 11.38
CA ARG A 175 3.01 -15.50 10.43
C ARG A 175 2.67 -15.89 8.99
N SER A 176 2.80 -17.16 8.62
CA SER A 176 2.51 -17.69 7.28
C SER A 176 1.03 -17.62 6.89
N ASP A 177 0.12 -17.54 7.88
CA ASP A 177 -1.32 -17.48 7.63
C ASP A 177 -1.79 -16.02 7.34
N LEU A 178 -0.87 -15.06 7.48
CA LEU A 178 -1.09 -13.64 7.20
C LEU A 178 -0.48 -13.26 5.85
N PRO A 179 -0.94 -12.16 5.22
CA PRO A 179 -0.41 -11.75 3.92
C PRO A 179 1.13 -11.59 3.96
N PRO A 180 1.83 -11.95 2.87
CA PRO A 180 3.28 -11.87 2.82
C PRO A 180 3.75 -10.42 2.99
N PRO A 181 5.00 -10.21 3.47
CA PRO A 181 5.59 -8.88 3.45
C PRO A 181 5.66 -8.34 2.01
N PRO A 182 5.86 -7.02 1.83
CA PRO A 182 6.18 -6.46 0.52
C PRO A 182 7.35 -7.23 -0.10
N PRO A 183 7.31 -7.54 -1.42
CA PRO A 183 8.46 -8.12 -2.08
C PRO A 183 9.66 -7.19 -1.94
N ASP A 184 10.85 -7.77 -1.85
CA ASP A 184 12.08 -6.99 -1.91
C ASP A 184 12.40 -6.69 -3.38
N PHE A 185 12.21 -5.43 -3.78
CA PHE A 185 12.44 -4.97 -5.16
C PHE A 185 13.92 -4.79 -5.49
N TYR A 186 14.80 -4.82 -4.49
CA TYR A 186 16.25 -4.83 -4.71
C TYR A 186 16.82 -6.24 -4.80
N SER A 187 16.01 -7.25 -4.46
CA SER A 187 16.41 -8.64 -4.60
C SER A 187 16.57 -9.01 -6.07
N PRO A 188 17.69 -9.66 -6.45
CA PRO A 188 17.91 -10.11 -7.83
C PRO A 188 16.93 -11.22 -8.26
N LYS A 189 16.06 -11.71 -7.37
CA LYS A 189 15.16 -12.84 -7.63
C LYS A 189 13.95 -12.51 -8.51
N TRP A 190 13.79 -11.26 -8.96
CA TRP A 190 12.74 -10.83 -9.89
C TRP A 190 11.31 -11.24 -9.49
N SER A 191 11.02 -11.45 -8.21
CA SER A 191 9.75 -12.08 -7.80
C SER A 191 8.54 -11.28 -8.25
N PHE A 192 8.61 -9.95 -8.16
CA PHE A 192 7.56 -9.07 -8.67
C PHE A 192 7.39 -9.21 -10.19
N LEU A 193 8.46 -9.25 -10.98
CA LEU A 193 8.35 -9.40 -12.43
C LEU A 193 7.83 -10.79 -12.81
N ALA A 194 8.19 -11.83 -12.06
CA ALA A 194 7.68 -13.18 -12.27
C ALA A 194 6.17 -13.25 -12.00
N ASP A 195 5.71 -12.62 -10.91
CA ASP A 195 4.29 -12.52 -10.58
C ASP A 195 3.52 -11.69 -11.63
N LEU A 196 4.12 -10.58 -12.10
CA LEU A 196 3.57 -9.76 -13.17
C LEU A 196 3.45 -10.56 -14.48
N ALA A 197 4.52 -11.23 -14.90
CA ALA A 197 4.52 -12.05 -16.11
C ALA A 197 3.47 -13.18 -16.03
N LYS A 198 3.39 -13.85 -14.87
CA LYS A 198 2.38 -14.89 -14.61
C LYS A 198 0.96 -14.33 -14.66
N TRP A 199 0.75 -13.12 -14.14
CA TRP A 199 -0.54 -12.45 -14.22
C TRP A 199 -0.91 -12.10 -15.67
N ILE A 200 0.02 -11.53 -16.45
CA ILE A 200 -0.21 -11.22 -17.88
C ILE A 200 -0.59 -12.49 -18.65
N ARG A 201 0.15 -13.60 -18.49
CA ARG A 201 -0.19 -14.89 -19.14
C ARG A 201 -1.61 -15.37 -18.82
N LYS A 202 -2.05 -15.24 -17.57
CA LYS A 202 -3.43 -15.60 -17.16
C LYS A 202 -4.50 -14.73 -17.83
N ARG A 203 -4.14 -13.52 -18.27
CA ARG A 203 -5.05 -12.54 -18.85
C ARG A 203 -5.11 -12.58 -20.37
N VAL A 204 -4.18 -13.26 -21.07
CA VAL A 204 -4.09 -13.30 -22.54
C VAL A 204 -5.44 -13.64 -23.21
N ASN A 205 -6.19 -14.59 -22.65
CA ASN A 205 -7.48 -15.04 -23.20
C ASN A 205 -8.71 -14.40 -22.53
N CYS A 206 -8.54 -13.29 -21.81
CA CYS A 206 -9.61 -12.56 -21.14
C CYS A 206 -9.98 -11.28 -21.91
N ASP A 207 -11.15 -10.70 -21.61
CA ASP A 207 -11.46 -9.33 -22.01
C ASP A 207 -10.52 -8.36 -21.29
N ARG A 208 -9.80 -7.56 -22.07
CA ARG A 208 -8.78 -6.59 -21.66
C ARG A 208 -9.07 -5.18 -22.19
N SER A 209 -10.33 -4.91 -22.54
CA SER A 209 -10.82 -3.60 -23.00
C SER A 209 -10.95 -2.56 -21.87
N GLY A 210 -10.93 -2.99 -20.61
CA GLY A 210 -10.97 -2.10 -19.44
C GLY A 210 -9.70 -1.25 -19.30
N LEU A 211 -9.81 -0.11 -18.61
CA LEU A 211 -8.67 0.79 -18.38
C LEU A 211 -7.58 0.10 -17.55
N ALA A 212 -6.33 0.17 -18.00
CA ALA A 212 -5.20 -0.48 -17.33
C ALA A 212 -5.06 0.01 -15.87
N CYS A 213 -5.31 1.30 -15.62
CA CYS A 213 -5.22 1.87 -14.29
C CYS A 213 -6.27 1.30 -13.30
N GLU A 214 -7.47 0.97 -13.79
CA GLU A 214 -8.53 0.37 -12.98
C GLU A 214 -8.22 -1.10 -12.69
N VAL A 215 -7.74 -1.82 -13.71
CA VAL A 215 -7.32 -3.22 -13.59
C VAL A 215 -6.19 -3.37 -12.58
N MET A 216 -5.17 -2.51 -12.64
CA MET A 216 -4.08 -2.49 -11.66
C MET A 216 -4.58 -2.25 -10.23
N ARG A 217 -5.50 -1.30 -10.04
CA ARG A 217 -6.08 -1.00 -8.72
C ARG A 217 -6.95 -2.13 -8.17
N ALA A 218 -7.63 -2.86 -9.04
CA ALA A 218 -8.49 -3.98 -8.66
C ALA A 218 -7.67 -5.23 -8.31
N ASN A 219 -6.51 -5.43 -8.95
CA ASN A 219 -5.68 -6.61 -8.78
C ASN A 219 -4.60 -6.45 -7.69
N ASN A 220 -5.04 -6.54 -6.44
CA ASN A 220 -4.14 -6.36 -5.28
C ASN A 220 -3.10 -7.49 -5.10
N GLU A 221 -3.29 -8.64 -5.75
CA GLU A 221 -2.34 -9.75 -5.69
C GLU A 221 -1.07 -9.42 -6.48
N THR A 222 -1.23 -8.86 -7.68
CA THR A 222 -0.12 -8.52 -8.59
C THR A 222 0.40 -7.10 -8.30
N PHE A 223 -0.50 -6.19 -7.97
CA PHE A 223 -0.23 -4.77 -7.76
C PHE A 223 -0.58 -4.32 -6.34
N PRO A 224 0.06 -4.91 -5.32
CA PRO A 224 -0.30 -4.63 -3.95
C PRO A 224 0.04 -3.18 -3.58
N GLY A 225 -0.83 -2.54 -2.81
CA GLY A 225 -0.59 -1.17 -2.36
C GLY A 225 -0.72 -0.09 -3.43
N ILE A 226 -1.20 -0.41 -4.63
CA ILE A 226 -1.63 0.58 -5.61
C ILE A 226 -3.08 0.98 -5.28
N GLY A 227 -3.31 2.26 -5.03
CA GLY A 227 -4.64 2.84 -4.95
C GLY A 227 -4.83 3.95 -5.98
N VAL A 228 -5.72 4.90 -5.67
CA VAL A 228 -6.13 5.95 -6.60
C VAL A 228 -4.97 6.87 -6.93
N TYR A 229 -4.24 7.31 -5.91
CA TYR A 229 -3.19 8.30 -6.15
C TYR A 229 -1.92 7.63 -6.66
N THR A 230 -1.56 6.44 -6.16
CA THR A 230 -0.37 5.72 -6.63
C THR A 230 -0.51 5.42 -8.11
N VAL A 231 -1.65 4.91 -8.60
CA VAL A 231 -1.76 4.57 -10.02
C VAL A 231 -1.57 5.80 -10.92
N VAL A 232 -2.09 6.96 -10.53
CA VAL A 232 -1.94 8.21 -11.29
C VAL A 232 -0.47 8.63 -11.34
N GLU A 233 0.24 8.51 -10.22
CA GLU A 233 1.68 8.78 -10.14
C GLU A 233 2.50 7.79 -10.97
N LEU A 234 2.15 6.50 -10.98
CA LEU A 234 2.86 5.49 -11.76
C LEU A 234 2.70 5.69 -13.26
N PHE A 235 1.50 6.00 -13.73
CA PHE A 235 1.27 6.30 -15.15
C PHE A 235 2.01 7.56 -15.57
N PHE A 236 2.06 8.59 -14.72
CA PHE A 236 2.88 9.78 -14.98
C PHE A 236 4.37 9.43 -15.10
N LEU A 237 4.92 8.68 -14.13
CA LEU A 237 6.32 8.25 -14.15
C LEU A 237 6.66 7.37 -15.37
N ALA A 238 5.73 6.51 -15.78
CA ALA A 238 5.86 5.65 -16.96
C ALA A 238 5.63 6.40 -18.30
N GLY A 239 5.18 7.65 -18.24
CA GLY A 239 4.82 8.44 -19.42
C GLY A 239 3.60 7.92 -20.17
N LEU A 240 2.67 7.26 -19.47
CA LEU A 240 1.51 6.60 -20.05
C LEU A 240 0.23 7.37 -19.79
N SER A 241 -0.67 7.38 -20.77
CA SER A 241 -2.03 7.90 -20.58
C SER A 241 -2.85 6.97 -19.68
N MET A 242 -3.57 7.55 -18.73
CA MET A 242 -4.54 6.83 -17.87
C MET A 242 -5.72 6.25 -18.65
N GLN A 243 -5.88 6.65 -19.92
CA GLN A 243 -6.94 6.16 -20.82
C GLN A 243 -6.52 4.91 -21.61
N LEU A 244 -5.27 4.45 -21.49
CA LEU A 244 -4.86 3.20 -22.11
C LEU A 244 -5.60 2.02 -21.47
N THR A 245 -6.07 1.12 -22.32
CA THR A 245 -6.65 -0.16 -21.94
C THR A 245 -5.58 -1.11 -21.40
N GLU A 246 -6.01 -2.13 -20.67
CA GLU A 246 -5.14 -3.21 -20.20
C GLU A 246 -4.43 -3.91 -21.36
N ALA A 247 -5.10 -4.08 -22.50
CA ALA A 247 -4.48 -4.62 -23.70
C ALA A 247 -3.31 -3.73 -24.15
N GLU A 248 -3.57 -2.45 -24.41
CA GLU A 248 -2.57 -1.50 -24.92
C GLU A 248 -1.32 -1.35 -24.04
N VAL A 249 -1.45 -1.54 -22.72
CA VAL A 249 -0.31 -1.49 -21.78
C VAL A 249 0.42 -2.81 -21.71
N PHE A 250 -0.29 -3.93 -21.47
CA PHE A 250 0.33 -5.21 -21.11
C PHE A 250 0.51 -6.18 -22.28
N THR A 251 0.21 -5.79 -23.52
CA THR A 251 0.74 -6.47 -24.73
C THR A 251 1.95 -5.74 -25.32
N ASN A 252 2.27 -4.54 -24.83
CA ASN A 252 3.44 -3.81 -25.27
C ASN A 252 4.61 -3.99 -24.28
N PRO A 253 5.75 -4.58 -24.70
CA PRO A 253 6.88 -4.80 -23.82
C PRO A 253 7.42 -3.51 -23.18
N SER A 254 7.53 -2.44 -23.98
CA SER A 254 8.04 -1.14 -23.50
C SER A 254 7.13 -0.51 -22.46
N ARG A 255 5.82 -0.41 -22.71
CA ARG A 255 4.85 0.15 -21.74
C ARG A 255 4.82 -0.64 -20.43
N THR A 256 4.86 -1.97 -20.53
CA THR A 256 4.91 -2.84 -19.34
C THR A 256 6.18 -2.64 -18.54
N ALA A 257 7.34 -2.61 -19.21
CA ALA A 257 8.62 -2.36 -18.57
C ALA A 257 8.63 -0.97 -17.90
N ARG A 258 8.10 0.06 -18.57
CA ARG A 258 7.97 1.42 -18.00
C ARG A 258 7.10 1.45 -16.75
N ILE A 259 5.98 0.73 -16.71
CA ILE A 259 5.15 0.60 -15.50
C ILE A 259 5.91 -0.10 -14.37
N ALA A 260 6.63 -1.18 -14.66
CA ALA A 260 7.42 -1.90 -13.65
C ALA A 260 8.54 -1.00 -13.08
N LEU A 261 9.25 -0.26 -13.93
CA LEU A 261 10.28 0.69 -13.53
C LEU A 261 9.70 1.88 -12.75
N ALA A 262 8.55 2.42 -13.18
CA ALA A 262 7.83 3.46 -12.46
C ALA A 262 7.43 3.00 -11.05
N TYR A 263 6.97 1.76 -10.92
CA TYR A 263 6.61 1.21 -9.63
C TYR A 263 7.84 1.04 -8.74
N LEU A 264 8.94 0.52 -9.27
CA LEU A 264 10.20 0.44 -8.54
C LEU A 264 10.69 1.81 -8.09
N GLN A 265 10.69 2.82 -8.97
CA GLN A 265 11.05 4.19 -8.62
C GLN A 265 10.18 4.74 -7.49
N PHE A 266 8.86 4.53 -7.57
CA PHE A 266 7.91 4.98 -6.56
C PHE A 266 8.19 4.34 -5.20
N LEU A 267 8.48 3.04 -5.19
CA LEU A 267 8.85 2.28 -4.00
C LEU A 267 10.20 2.74 -3.46
N HIS A 268 11.22 2.89 -4.32
CA HIS A 268 12.54 3.36 -3.93
C HIS A 268 12.48 4.69 -3.21
N ARG A 269 11.74 5.67 -3.75
CA ARG A 269 11.53 6.97 -3.09
C ARG A 269 10.90 6.81 -1.71
N SER A 270 9.98 5.85 -1.56
CA SER A 270 9.33 5.51 -0.28
C SER A 270 10.28 4.78 0.67
N GLU A 271 11.28 4.07 0.14
CA GLU A 271 12.36 3.45 0.90
C GLU A 271 13.36 4.46 1.44
N THR A 272 13.85 5.35 0.59
CA THR A 272 15.01 6.19 0.92
C THR A 272 14.65 7.55 1.51
N GLY A 273 13.49 8.12 1.20
CA GLY A 273 13.14 9.48 1.64
C GLY A 273 12.01 9.58 2.67
N LEU A 274 11.21 8.52 2.86
CA LEU A 274 9.96 8.63 3.62
C LEU A 274 10.21 9.03 5.08
N GLU A 275 11.29 8.53 5.67
CA GLU A 275 11.68 8.89 7.03
C GLU A 275 11.99 10.39 7.15
N GLU A 276 12.66 10.99 6.17
CA GLU A 276 12.95 12.43 6.16
C GLU A 276 11.67 13.27 6.11
N LEU A 277 10.66 12.81 5.36
CA LEU A 277 9.35 13.45 5.34
C LEU A 277 8.64 13.35 6.70
N LEU A 278 8.72 12.20 7.37
CA LEU A 278 7.99 11.93 8.61
C LEU A 278 8.66 12.56 9.83
N ARG A 279 9.99 12.59 9.87
CA ARG A 279 10.79 13.01 11.04
C ARG A 279 10.37 14.36 11.61
N PRO A 280 10.11 15.43 10.82
CA PRO A 280 9.68 16.71 11.38
C PRO A 280 8.32 16.66 12.08
N ALA A 281 7.48 15.68 11.76
CA ALA A 281 6.14 15.50 12.32
C ALA A 281 6.10 14.45 13.44
N LEU A 282 7.23 13.80 13.74
CA LEU A 282 7.31 12.74 14.74
C LEU A 282 7.83 13.31 16.06
N HIS A 283 6.94 13.45 17.04
CA HIS A 283 7.22 14.00 18.36
C HIS A 283 6.97 12.91 19.40
N ASP A 284 7.98 12.47 20.15
CA ASP A 284 7.83 11.45 21.21
C ASP A 284 7.10 10.17 20.78
N GLY A 285 7.27 9.75 19.52
CA GLY A 285 6.59 8.59 18.93
C GLY A 285 5.21 8.89 18.34
N TYR A 286 4.69 10.12 18.51
CA TYR A 286 3.44 10.60 17.94
C TYR A 286 3.67 11.20 16.54
N LEU A 287 2.93 10.72 15.54
CA LEU A 287 2.85 11.40 14.24
C LEU A 287 1.84 12.54 14.33
N ALA A 288 2.31 13.76 14.58
CA ALA A 288 1.50 14.96 14.81
C ALA A 288 1.86 16.10 13.84
N PRO A 289 1.58 15.94 12.52
CA PRO A 289 1.99 16.92 11.53
C PRO A 289 1.17 18.20 11.59
N THR A 290 1.84 19.34 11.51
CA THR A 290 1.19 20.64 11.29
C THR A 290 0.54 20.70 9.89
N LYS A 291 -0.32 21.71 9.65
CA LYS A 291 -0.88 21.94 8.30
C LYS A 291 0.24 22.17 7.28
N GLN A 292 1.27 22.95 7.61
CA GLN A 292 2.39 23.18 6.68
C GLN A 292 3.17 21.89 6.40
N GLN A 293 3.41 21.04 7.41
CA GLN A 293 4.10 19.77 7.21
C GLN A 293 3.29 18.81 6.33
N ARG A 294 1.96 18.73 6.51
CA ARG A 294 1.10 17.95 5.61
C ARG A 294 1.17 18.43 4.17
N LEU A 295 1.24 19.74 3.94
CA LEU A 295 1.35 20.30 2.59
C LEU A 295 2.68 19.94 1.91
N LYS A 296 3.75 19.66 2.64
CA LYS A 296 5.01 19.15 2.06
C LYS A 296 4.86 17.78 1.40
N TYR A 297 3.82 17.01 1.74
CA TYR A 297 3.52 15.77 1.02
C TYR A 297 3.11 16.03 -0.44
N LEU A 298 2.65 17.23 -0.78
CA LEU A 298 2.39 17.56 -2.19
C LEU A 298 3.69 17.55 -3.02
N ASP A 299 4.85 17.82 -2.41
CA ASP A 299 6.16 17.74 -3.10
C ASP A 299 6.59 16.28 -3.37
N TRP A 300 5.90 15.32 -2.75
CA TRP A 300 6.08 13.89 -2.94
C TRP A 300 5.26 13.28 -4.08
N LEU A 301 4.38 14.08 -4.66
CA LEU A 301 3.50 13.73 -5.76
C LEU A 301 3.89 14.56 -6.98
N HIS A 302 3.83 13.99 -8.17
CA HIS A 302 4.09 14.73 -9.40
C HIS A 302 2.82 15.36 -9.93
N VAL A 303 1.69 14.64 -9.88
CA VAL A 303 0.45 15.03 -10.58
C VAL A 303 -0.81 14.87 -9.74
N TYR A 304 -0.84 13.93 -8.79
CA TYR A 304 -2.06 13.69 -8.02
C TYR A 304 -2.41 14.89 -7.13
N ALA A 305 -3.70 15.26 -7.13
CA ALA A 305 -4.24 16.39 -6.38
C ALA A 305 -3.54 17.74 -6.69
N LYS A 306 -3.08 17.92 -7.94
CA LYS A 306 -2.48 19.17 -8.42
C LYS A 306 -3.20 19.65 -9.67
N ASP A 307 -3.68 20.89 -9.63
CA ASP A 307 -4.27 21.55 -10.81
C ASP A 307 -3.20 21.87 -11.87
N ARG A 308 -1.94 22.04 -11.43
CA ARG A 308 -0.80 22.38 -12.29
C ARG A 308 0.42 21.59 -11.83
N THR A 309 1.15 21.02 -12.79
CA THR A 309 2.43 20.37 -12.55
C THR A 309 3.54 21.02 -13.39
N ARG A 310 4.79 20.75 -13.02
CA ARG A 310 5.97 21.15 -13.79
C ARG A 310 6.52 19.91 -14.49
N LEU A 311 6.88 20.07 -15.75
CA LEU A 311 7.46 19.01 -16.57
C LEU A 311 8.91 19.38 -16.90
N PRO A 312 9.81 18.39 -17.02
CA PRO A 312 11.09 18.59 -17.70
C PRO A 312 10.87 19.09 -19.13
N GLU A 313 11.79 19.90 -19.65
CA GLU A 313 11.66 20.55 -20.96
C GLU A 313 11.39 19.54 -22.09
N ARG A 314 12.14 18.44 -22.12
CA ARG A 314 11.94 17.34 -23.07
C ARG A 314 10.54 16.72 -22.96
N MET A 315 10.06 16.47 -21.74
CA MET A 315 8.70 15.94 -21.53
C MET A 315 7.62 16.94 -21.96
N ALA A 316 7.83 18.24 -21.75
CA ALA A 316 6.93 19.28 -22.23
C ALA A 316 6.83 19.30 -23.77
N PHE A 317 7.97 19.18 -24.46
CA PHE A 317 8.01 19.04 -25.92
C PHE A 317 7.20 17.83 -26.39
N LEU A 318 7.40 16.67 -25.77
CA LEU A 318 6.64 15.45 -26.08
C LEU A 318 5.13 15.62 -25.83
N VAL A 319 4.73 16.36 -24.79
CA VAL A 319 3.31 16.67 -24.54
C VAL A 319 2.74 17.52 -25.66
N ASP A 320 3.48 18.51 -26.15
CA ASP A 320 3.02 19.39 -27.22
C ASP A 320 2.90 18.63 -28.55
N GLU A 321 3.85 17.74 -28.87
CA GLU A 321 3.76 16.82 -30.02
C GLU A 321 2.56 15.87 -29.89
N TYR A 322 2.38 15.25 -28.73
CA TYR A 322 1.24 14.37 -28.45
C TYR A 322 -0.09 15.09 -28.68
N LYS A 323 -0.24 16.31 -28.13
CA LYS A 323 -1.45 17.11 -28.29
C LYS A 323 -1.69 17.49 -29.75
N ALA A 324 -0.65 17.91 -30.47
CA ALA A 324 -0.75 18.23 -31.88
C ALA A 324 -1.24 17.02 -32.68
N LYS A 325 -0.70 15.83 -32.41
CA LYS A 325 -1.11 14.60 -33.07
C LYS A 325 -2.55 14.18 -32.72
N ILE A 326 -2.97 14.36 -31.47
CA ILE A 326 -4.38 14.13 -31.09
C ILE A 326 -5.32 15.05 -31.84
N VAL A 327 -4.97 16.33 -32.03
CA VAL A 327 -5.79 17.28 -32.81
C VAL A 327 -5.89 16.84 -34.27
N GLU A 328 -4.77 16.40 -34.86
CA GLU A 328 -4.73 15.86 -36.23
C GLU A 328 -5.65 14.63 -36.37
N LEU A 329 -5.48 13.63 -35.49
CA LEU A 329 -6.27 12.40 -35.50
C LEU A 329 -7.77 12.67 -35.25
N SER A 330 -8.09 13.63 -34.38
CA SER A 330 -9.47 14.00 -34.07
C SER A 330 -10.18 14.77 -35.20
N ALA A 331 -9.45 15.15 -36.26
CA ALA A 331 -10.06 15.71 -37.46
C ALA A 331 -10.68 14.63 -38.36
N GLU A 332 -10.36 13.35 -38.13
CA GLU A 332 -11.00 12.21 -38.79
C GLU A 332 -12.35 11.89 -38.11
N ASP A 333 -13.37 11.53 -38.90
CA ASP A 333 -14.74 11.29 -38.40
C ASP A 333 -14.80 10.18 -37.32
N LEU A 334 -13.88 9.22 -37.38
CA LEU A 334 -13.70 8.17 -36.38
C LEU A 334 -12.27 7.65 -36.45
N TRP A 335 -11.47 7.92 -35.42
CA TRP A 335 -10.17 7.28 -35.25
C TRP A 335 -10.18 6.39 -34.00
N ILE A 336 -9.44 5.29 -34.07
CA ILE A 336 -9.24 4.34 -32.98
C ILE A 336 -7.73 4.17 -32.84
N ARG A 337 -7.21 4.12 -31.61
CA ARG A 337 -5.80 3.81 -31.41
C ARG A 337 -5.54 2.35 -31.79
N ASP A 338 -4.80 2.15 -32.87
CA ASP A 338 -4.37 0.84 -33.34
C ASP A 338 -2.86 0.84 -33.68
N GLU A 339 -2.37 -0.27 -34.23
CA GLU A 339 -0.96 -0.42 -34.61
C GLU A 339 -0.53 0.52 -35.75
N ASN A 340 -1.48 1.04 -36.52
CA ASN A 340 -1.22 1.97 -37.62
C ASN A 340 -1.21 3.44 -37.16
N THR A 341 -1.72 3.71 -35.96
CA THR A 341 -1.81 5.05 -35.39
C THR A 341 -0.47 5.46 -34.79
N THR A 342 0.24 6.35 -35.46
CA THR A 342 1.48 6.93 -34.93
C THR A 342 1.18 7.94 -33.83
N LEU A 343 1.03 7.46 -32.60
CA LEU A 343 0.82 8.28 -31.41
C LEU A 343 1.75 7.82 -30.28
N TYR A 344 2.85 8.55 -30.14
CA TYR A 344 3.92 8.22 -29.18
C TYR A 344 3.55 8.51 -27.74
N ASP A 345 4.13 7.77 -26.80
CA ASP A 345 3.95 8.05 -25.38
C ASP A 345 4.85 9.19 -24.87
N VAL A 346 4.37 9.97 -23.89
CA VAL A 346 5.12 11.09 -23.29
C VAL A 346 6.04 10.59 -22.18
N PHE A 347 7.04 9.78 -22.54
CA PHE A 347 7.96 9.17 -21.58
C PHE A 347 9.15 10.06 -21.25
N GLU A 348 9.63 10.03 -20.00
CA GLU A 348 10.84 10.72 -19.55
C GLU A 348 11.73 9.75 -18.73
N PRO A 349 12.81 9.20 -19.32
CA PRO A 349 13.66 8.20 -18.66
C PRO A 349 14.22 8.64 -17.31
N SER A 350 14.50 9.94 -17.13
CA SER A 350 15.04 10.44 -15.86
C SER A 350 14.08 10.25 -14.68
N LEU A 351 12.77 10.17 -14.94
CA LEU A 351 11.75 9.91 -13.92
C LEU A 351 11.77 8.48 -13.41
N VAL A 352 12.37 7.51 -14.12
CA VAL A 352 12.50 6.11 -13.69
C VAL A 352 13.97 5.66 -13.62
N SER A 353 14.87 6.62 -13.46
CA SER A 353 16.32 6.43 -13.50
C SER A 353 16.85 5.40 -12.51
N VAL A 354 16.25 5.28 -11.32
CA VAL A 354 16.68 4.29 -10.32
C VAL A 354 16.53 2.88 -10.87
N GLY A 355 15.39 2.56 -11.48
CA GLY A 355 15.16 1.24 -12.05
C GLY A 355 16.06 0.94 -13.25
N LEU A 356 16.38 1.97 -14.05
CA LEU A 356 17.29 1.85 -15.19
C LEU A 356 18.75 1.65 -14.78
N GLN A 357 19.13 2.08 -13.57
CA GLN A 357 20.50 1.96 -13.05
C GLN A 357 20.76 0.66 -12.29
N LEU A 358 19.73 -0.16 -12.04
CA LEU A 358 19.94 -1.45 -11.41
C LEU A 358 20.70 -2.40 -12.35
N PRO A 359 21.54 -3.31 -11.82
CA PRO A 359 22.21 -4.34 -12.63
C PRO A 359 21.21 -5.19 -13.44
N HIS A 360 20.02 -5.32 -12.88
CA HIS A 360 18.89 -6.08 -13.35
C HIS A 360 17.79 -5.09 -13.80
N ASN A 361 18.08 -4.29 -14.82
CA ASN A 361 17.14 -3.30 -15.34
C ASN A 361 16.35 -3.84 -16.54
N LEU A 362 15.30 -3.10 -16.94
CA LEU A 362 14.45 -3.41 -18.09
C LEU A 362 14.68 -2.45 -19.26
N GLY A 363 15.85 -1.79 -19.31
CA GLY A 363 16.14 -0.76 -20.31
C GLY A 363 16.04 -1.28 -21.74
N HIS A 364 16.46 -2.53 -21.99
CA HIS A 364 16.36 -3.16 -23.30
C HIS A 364 14.91 -3.40 -23.76
N LEU A 365 13.96 -3.60 -22.84
CA LEU A 365 12.54 -3.67 -23.19
C LEU A 365 11.93 -2.28 -23.43
N VAL A 366 12.45 -1.25 -22.74
CA VAL A 366 11.94 0.12 -22.88
C VAL A 366 12.39 0.75 -24.19
N PHE A 367 13.67 0.63 -24.52
CA PHE A 367 14.32 1.35 -25.62
C PHE A 367 14.65 0.46 -26.83
N GLY A 368 14.49 -0.86 -26.70
CA GLY A 368 15.07 -1.81 -27.62
C GLY A 368 16.53 -2.14 -27.24
N ARG A 369 16.95 -3.36 -27.57
CA ARG A 369 18.25 -3.91 -27.16
C ARG A 369 19.43 -3.07 -27.69
N GLU A 370 19.43 -2.74 -28.97
CA GLU A 370 20.54 -2.03 -29.62
C GLU A 370 20.67 -0.60 -29.10
N ALA A 371 19.57 0.16 -29.09
CA ALA A 371 19.56 1.53 -28.58
C ALA A 371 19.93 1.60 -27.09
N TRP A 372 19.52 0.61 -26.29
CA TRP A 372 19.92 0.54 -24.88
C TRP A 372 21.44 0.41 -24.72
N ILE A 373 22.07 -0.47 -25.50
CA ILE A 373 23.54 -0.63 -25.50
C ILE A 373 24.24 0.63 -25.99
N GLU A 374 23.73 1.27 -27.05
CA GLU A 374 24.30 2.53 -27.59
C GLU A 374 24.28 3.66 -26.56
N MET A 375 23.24 3.71 -25.71
CA MET A 375 23.14 4.64 -24.59
C MET A 375 24.05 4.29 -23.39
N GLY A 376 24.87 3.24 -23.51
CA GLY A 376 25.75 2.75 -22.43
C GLY A 376 25.05 1.84 -21.41
N GLY A 377 23.84 1.38 -21.75
CA GLY A 377 23.09 0.43 -20.95
C GLY A 377 23.75 -0.95 -20.90
N THR A 378 23.57 -1.63 -19.77
CA THR A 378 24.04 -3.01 -19.59
C THR A 378 22.87 -3.97 -19.76
N LEU A 379 23.12 -5.09 -20.45
CA LEU A 379 22.19 -6.21 -20.48
C LEU A 379 22.45 -7.10 -19.28
N SER A 380 21.39 -7.57 -18.64
CA SER A 380 21.47 -8.61 -17.63
C SER A 380 21.87 -9.93 -18.30
N ASP A 381 22.82 -10.66 -17.70
CA ASP A 381 23.21 -12.02 -18.15
C ASP A 381 22.07 -13.03 -17.96
N GLU A 382 21.16 -12.76 -17.01
CA GLU A 382 19.94 -13.52 -16.78
C GLU A 382 18.78 -12.90 -17.54
N SER A 383 18.01 -13.74 -18.26
CA SER A 383 16.76 -13.31 -18.90
C SER A 383 15.69 -13.04 -17.85
N ASP A 384 15.27 -11.78 -17.75
CA ASP A 384 14.21 -11.40 -16.81
C ASP A 384 12.85 -12.01 -17.22
N PRO A 385 11.93 -12.20 -16.26
CA PRO A 385 10.65 -12.87 -16.54
C PRO A 385 9.76 -12.20 -17.60
N LEU A 386 9.87 -10.87 -17.78
CA LEU A 386 9.09 -10.16 -18.80
C LEU A 386 9.68 -10.35 -20.19
N THR A 387 11.01 -10.33 -20.32
CA THR A 387 11.67 -10.66 -21.60
C THR A 387 11.33 -12.06 -22.06
N VAL A 388 11.36 -13.04 -21.14
CA VAL A 388 10.95 -14.42 -21.46
C VAL A 388 9.48 -14.47 -21.91
N LEU A 389 8.59 -13.80 -21.17
CA LEU A 389 7.18 -13.70 -21.55
C LEU A 389 7.00 -13.16 -22.97
N TYR A 390 7.59 -12.01 -23.28
CA TYR A 390 7.39 -11.38 -24.57
C TYR A 390 8.12 -12.09 -25.71
N ALA A 391 9.16 -12.87 -25.41
CA ALA A 391 9.76 -13.79 -26.39
C ALA A 391 8.79 -14.92 -26.74
N ASP A 392 8.18 -15.55 -25.72
CA ASP A 392 7.23 -16.66 -25.91
C ASP A 392 5.99 -16.23 -26.71
N GLU A 393 5.56 -14.98 -26.54
CA GLU A 393 4.40 -14.41 -27.23
C GLU A 393 4.76 -13.76 -28.58
N GLU A 394 6.03 -13.84 -29.02
CA GLU A 394 6.54 -13.24 -30.27
C GLU A 394 6.35 -11.70 -30.34
N LEU A 395 6.39 -11.03 -29.18
CA LEU A 395 6.14 -9.59 -29.04
C LEU A 395 7.41 -8.76 -28.85
N LEU A 396 8.61 -9.37 -28.74
CA LEU A 396 9.86 -8.62 -28.52
C LEU A 396 10.19 -7.62 -29.63
N ASP A 397 9.85 -7.96 -30.86
CA ASP A 397 10.09 -7.12 -32.04
C ASP A 397 8.86 -6.26 -32.41
N SER A 398 7.81 -6.30 -31.56
CA SER A 398 6.63 -5.45 -31.78
C SER A 398 7.00 -3.97 -31.64
N PRO A 399 6.38 -3.07 -32.43
CA PRO A 399 6.66 -1.65 -32.34
C PRO A 399 6.56 -1.12 -30.90
N THR A 400 7.63 -0.48 -30.44
CA THR A 400 7.61 0.28 -29.19
C THR A 400 7.00 1.65 -29.48
N PHE A 401 5.79 1.91 -28.97
CA PHE A 401 5.11 3.20 -29.05
C PHE A 401 5.67 4.23 -28.06
#